data_AF-A0A139X610-F1
#
_entry.id   AF-A0A139X610-F1
#
_cell.length_a   1.000
_cell.length_b   1.000
_cell.length_c   1.000
_cell.angle_alpha   90.00
_cell.angle_beta   90.00
_cell.angle_gamma   90.00
#
_symmetry.space_group_name_H-M   'P 1'
#
loop_
_entity.id
_entity.type
_entity.pdbx_description
1 polymer ?
#
loop_
_entity_poly.entity_id
_entity_poly.type
_entity_poly.pdbx_seq_one_letter_code
_entity_poly.pdbx_strand_id
1 'polypeptide(L)' 'MSEIVQEVIDTDIVGVIKVLAIDRAKSFYLSIGFQENPDYEREMVLTREEARLFLSRYQIYKENSS' A
#
# COMPACT_ATOMS: atom_id res chain seq x y z
N MET A 1 6.91 -4.43 5.96
CA MET A 1 6.10 -3.78 4.90
C MET A 1 5.09 -2.80 5.49
N SER A 2 4.32 -3.20 6.50
CA SER A 2 3.50 -2.28 7.32
C SER A 2 4.31 -1.11 7.88
N GLU A 3 5.53 -1.37 8.36
CA GLU A 3 6.45 -0.34 8.88
C GLU A 3 6.77 0.75 7.85
N ILE A 4 7.04 0.39 6.59
CA ILE A 4 7.32 1.35 5.50
C ILE A 4 6.07 2.16 5.13
N VAL A 5 4.90 1.53 5.15
CA VAL A 5 3.61 2.21 4.88
C VAL A 5 3.28 3.20 6.00
N GLN A 6 3.52 2.82 7.24
CA GLN A 6 3.33 3.67 8.41
C GLN A 6 4.27 4.89 8.36
N GLU A 7 5.55 4.66 8.06
CA GLU A 7 6.56 5.73 7.94
C GLU A 7 6.18 6.77 6.89
N VAL A 8 5.64 6.35 5.73
CA VAL A 8 5.17 7.30 4.71
C VAL A 8 3.94 8.09 5.18
N ILE A 9 3.01 7.46 5.90
CA ILE A 9 1.80 8.14 6.39
C ILE A 9 2.12 9.17 7.48
N ASP A 10 3.12 8.90 8.30
CA ASP A 10 3.54 9.74 9.44
C ASP A 10 4.41 10.93 9.00
N THR A 11 4.82 10.97 7.74
CA THR A 11 5.39 12.18 7.14
C THR A 11 4.29 13.15 6.69
N ASP A 12 4.56 14.46 6.80
CA ASP A 12 3.75 15.52 6.17
C ASP A 12 3.87 15.54 4.64
N ILE A 13 4.53 14.54 4.04
CA ILE A 13 4.66 14.39 2.60
C ILE A 13 3.29 14.00 2.03
N VAL A 14 2.62 14.97 1.43
CA VAL A 14 1.44 14.74 0.59
C VAL A 14 1.93 14.04 -0.68
N GLY A 15 1.77 12.72 -0.73
CA GLY A 15 2.28 11.93 -1.85
C GLY A 15 1.58 10.58 -2.01
N VAL A 16 1.88 9.94 -3.13
CA VAL A 16 1.49 8.56 -3.42
C VAL A 16 2.71 7.66 -3.23
N ILE A 17 2.52 6.46 -2.69
CA ILE A 17 3.58 5.45 -2.67
C ILE A 17 3.63 4.81 -4.05
N LYS A 18 4.81 4.79 -4.67
CA LYS A 18 5.04 4.14 -5.95
C LYS A 18 6.00 2.98 -5.76
N VAL A 19 5.68 1.85 -6.37
CA VAL A 19 6.55 0.68 -6.39
C VAL A 19 6.67 0.14 -7.79
N LEU A 20 7.86 -0.36 -8.14
CA LEU A 20 8.04 -1.19 -9.33
C LEU A 20 7.72 -2.64 -8.95
N ALA A 21 6.71 -3.20 -9.60
CA ALA A 21 6.24 -4.55 -9.32
C ALA A 21 6.59 -5.51 -10.47
N ILE A 22 7.17 -6.65 -10.12
CA ILE A 22 7.18 -7.83 -11.01
C ILE A 22 5.78 -8.45 -11.04
N ASP A 23 5.42 -9.13 -12.13
CA ASP A 23 4.06 -9.66 -12.31
C ASP A 23 3.60 -10.57 -11.17
N ARG A 24 4.49 -11.40 -10.62
CA ARG A 24 4.19 -12.29 -9.49
C ARG A 24 3.80 -11.54 -8.21
N ALA A 25 4.30 -10.32 -8.04
CA ALA A 25 4.04 -9.50 -6.86
C ALA A 25 2.81 -8.61 -7.00
N LYS A 26 2.29 -8.40 -8.23
CA LYS A 26 1.15 -7.52 -8.49
C LYS A 26 -0.08 -7.91 -7.66
N SER A 27 -0.42 -9.19 -7.61
CA SER A 27 -1.58 -9.68 -6.85
C SER A 27 -1.48 -9.35 -5.35
N PHE A 28 -0.28 -9.39 -4.79
CA PHE A 28 -0.06 -9.00 -3.39
C PHE A 28 -0.28 -7.50 -3.20
N TYR A 29 0.30 -6.66 -4.06
CA TYR A 29 0.13 -5.21 -3.97
C TYR A 29 -1.33 -4.77 -4.21
N LEU A 30 -2.05 -5.42 -5.14
CA LEU A 30 -3.49 -5.21 -5.32
C LEU A 30 -4.27 -5.51 -4.04
N SER A 31 -3.91 -6.57 -3.30
CA SER A 31 -4.58 -6.91 -2.02
C SER A 31 -4.38 -5.88 -0.91
N ILE A 32 -3.32 -5.06 -1.01
CA ILE A 32 -3.04 -3.96 -0.08
C ILE A 32 -3.85 -2.71 -0.47
N GLY A 33 -4.24 -2.57 -1.74
CA GLY A 33 -4.94 -1.39 -2.28
C GLY A 33 -4.12 -0.60 -3.29
N PHE A 34 -2.94 -1.09 -3.71
CA PHE A 34 -2.23 -0.49 -4.84
C PHE A 34 -3.02 -0.67 -6.14
N GLN A 35 -2.84 0.26 -7.08
CA GLN A 35 -3.42 0.23 -8.42
C GLN A 35 -2.30 0.30 -9.46
N GLU A 36 -2.51 -0.29 -10.65
CA GLU A 36 -1.55 -0.17 -11.75
C GLU A 36 -1.50 1.27 -12.28
N ASN A 37 -0.30 1.75 -12.60
CA ASN A 37 -0.14 3.03 -13.26
C ASN A 37 -0.35 2.88 -14.78
N PRO A 38 -1.36 3.53 -15.39
CA PRO A 38 -1.58 3.44 -16.83
C PRO A 38 -0.45 4.05 -17.67
N ASP A 39 0.30 5.00 -17.11
CA ASP A 39 1.36 5.73 -17.82
C ASP A 39 2.70 4.97 -17.78
N TYR A 40 2.88 4.06 -16.83
CA TYR A 40 4.15 3.37 -16.60
C TYR A 40 3.93 1.89 -16.34
N GLU A 41 4.26 1.08 -17.34
CA GLU A 41 4.21 -0.37 -17.23
C GLU A 41 5.04 -0.85 -16.03
N ARG A 42 4.44 -1.71 -15.18
CA ARG A 42 5.02 -2.26 -13.94
C ARG A 42 5.08 -1.31 -12.74
N GLU A 43 4.73 -0.04 -12.87
CA GLU A 43 4.54 0.81 -11.70
C GLU A 43 3.18 0.55 -11.07
N MET A 44 3.16 0.45 -9.75
CA MET A 44 1.94 0.41 -8.96
C MET A 44 1.93 1.55 -7.95
N VAL A 45 0.76 2.14 -7.74
CA VAL A 45 0.56 3.36 -6.96
C VAL A 45 -0.42 3.08 -5.82
N LEU A 46 -0.08 3.52 -4.61
CA LEU A 46 -0.97 3.51 -3.45
C LEU A 46 -1.23 4.94 -2.98
N THR A 47 -2.50 5.29 -2.87
CA THR A 47 -2.92 6.59 -2.33
C THR A 47 -2.85 6.59 -0.81
N ARG A 48 -2.79 7.78 -0.21
CA ARG A 48 -2.81 7.92 1.26
C ARG A 48 -4.08 7.35 1.89
N GLU A 49 -5.22 7.47 1.22
CA GLU A 49 -6.50 6.95 1.70
C GLU A 49 -6.50 5.43 1.75
N GLU A 50 -6.08 4.76 0.67
CA GLU A 50 -5.98 3.30 0.61
C GLU A 50 -4.95 2.76 1.60
N ALA A 51 -3.82 3.45 1.78
CA ALA A 51 -2.82 3.09 2.76
C ALA A 51 -3.37 3.11 4.20
N ARG A 52 -4.16 4.15 4.55
CA ARG A 52 -4.84 4.25 5.85
C ARG A 52 -5.88 3.14 6.04
N LEU A 53 -6.67 2.85 5.00
CA LEU A 53 -7.65 1.77 5.04
C LEU A 53 -6.98 0.41 5.27
N PHE A 54 -5.87 0.14 4.58
CA PHE A 54 -5.09 -1.08 4.78
C PHE A 54 -4.61 -1.23 6.22
N LEU A 55 -3.99 -0.20 6.79
CA LEU A 55 -3.48 -0.24 8.16
C LEU A 55 -4.59 -0.45 9.20
N SER A 56 -5.73 0.22 9.04
CA SER A 56 -6.90 0.02 9.91
C SER A 56 -7.39 -1.43 9.88
N ARG A 57 -7.53 -2.02 8.68
CA ARG A 57 -7.91 -3.44 8.52
C ARG A 57 -6.87 -4.38 9.14
N TYR A 58 -5.59 -4.08 8.94
CA TYR A 58 -4.50 -4.90 9.47
C TYR A 58 -4.47 -4.90 11.00
N GLN A 59 -4.69 -3.74 11.63
CA GLN A 59 -4.78 -3.58 13.07
C GLN A 59 -5.93 -4.44 13.65
N ILE A 60 -7.13 -4.34 13.05
CA ILE A 60 -8.30 -5.14 13.43
C ILE A 60 -8.01 -6.65 13.29
N TYR A 61 -7.38 -7.07 12.18
CA TYR A 61 -7.03 -8.47 11.99
C TYR A 61 -6.07 -8.97 13.08
N LYS A 62 -5.06 -8.17 13.42
CA LYS A 62 -4.05 -8.52 14.42
C LYS A 62 -4.65 -8.67 15.82
N GLU A 63 -5.60 -7.81 16.19
CA GLU A 63 -6.31 -7.86 17.48
C GLU A 63 -7.23 -9.07 17.60
N ASN A 64 -7.87 -9.51 16.51
CA ASN A 64 -8.75 -10.69 16.50
C ASN A 64 -8.02 -12.03 16.33
N SER A 65 -6.71 -11.99 16.04
CA SER A 65 -5.87 -13.18 15.86
C SER A 65 -4.95 -13.46 17.06
N SER A 66 -5.09 -12.67 18.14
CA SER A 66 -4.36 -12.79 19.41
C SER A 66 -5.24 -13.40 20.49
#